data_AF-A0A926CQV5-F1
#
_entry.id   AF-A0A926CQV5-F1
#
_cell.length_a   1.000
_cell.length_b   1.000
_cell.length_c   1.000
_cell.angle_alpha   90.00
_cell.angle_beta   90.00
_cell.angle_gamma   90.00
#
_symmetry.space_group_name_H-M   'P 1'
#
loop_
_entity.id
_entity.type
_entity.pdbx_description
1 polymer ?
#
loop_
_entity_poly.entity_id
_entity_poly.type
_entity_poly.pdbx_seq_one_letter_code
_entity_poly.pdbx_strand_id
1 'polypeptide(L)'
;MWRKSVYVVGLVLLLMLALPVGAQRGKEMKQAAVMVSDFQVDYTPETGLKLLLTMMQPDGCDFPLEVTQTPGDVPNVLFVDIKRPDEGNAEVVCSSEPVVTDFEVAVEPTLTEAALAGTETTEFYVVINDLFGYSLPITDTDQRIFESPAALLRQNVEINTVTAEVKDGEYVLTIKGMHLDTCLLPDITRQTIKGNTIKLEIYQLAVPGERCPQTFAPPVYNGTITLQVPEEMILAGSYVIDVNGYQFMYDFDAQAQGGVVQLIRADTLIDSAEVLVMESFPPQLMLNVKGYQPDGCNYPVQVEQTREGNTIKVHIFREMPMDIMCTMIVVSYEAAIPLGSFDPGEYTIDVNGVIVTVAL
;
A
#
# COMPACT_ATOMS: atom_id res chain seq x y z
N MET A 1 -3.37 17.98 53.19
CA MET A 1 -2.15 17.15 53.34
C MET A 1 -1.66 16.85 51.93
N TRP A 2 -0.54 17.46 51.53
CA TRP A 2 -0.06 17.48 50.16
C TRP A 2 0.39 16.07 49.72
N ARG A 3 -0.13 15.56 48.59
CA ARG A 3 0.54 14.50 47.82
C ARG A 3 1.14 15.14 46.58
N LYS A 4 2.47 15.10 46.51
CA LYS A 4 3.27 15.50 45.35
C LYS A 4 3.09 14.46 44.25
N SER A 5 2.53 14.85 43.11
CA SER A 5 2.72 14.12 41.86
C SER A 5 4.14 14.41 41.37
N VAL A 6 4.95 13.35 41.32
CA VAL A 6 6.29 13.37 40.71
C VAL A 6 6.08 13.19 39.21
N TYR A 7 6.25 14.25 38.44
CA TYR A 7 6.40 14.15 37.00
C TYR A 7 7.76 13.49 36.72
N VAL A 8 7.75 12.25 36.26
CA VAL A 8 8.91 11.64 35.62
C VAL A 8 8.99 12.26 34.22
N VAL A 9 9.82 13.30 34.10
CA VAL A 9 10.24 13.86 32.82
C VAL A 9 11.13 12.80 32.15
N GLY A 10 10.49 11.95 31.35
CA GLY A 10 11.14 10.99 30.47
C GLY A 10 11.81 11.74 29.32
N LEU A 11 13.13 11.75 29.36
CA LEU A 11 14.08 12.26 28.39
C LEU A 11 13.70 11.86 26.94
N VAL A 12 13.11 12.78 26.16
CA VAL A 12 13.03 12.66 24.70
C VAL A 12 14.46 12.87 24.17
N LEU A 13 15.14 11.76 23.91
CA LEU A 13 16.46 11.75 23.33
C LEU A 13 16.35 12.16 21.86
N LEU A 14 16.90 13.34 21.60
CA LEU A 14 17.22 13.96 20.33
C LEU A 14 17.57 12.95 19.22
N LEU A 15 16.65 12.66 18.31
CA LEU A 15 16.96 12.10 16.98
C LEU A 15 16.96 13.23 15.95
N MET A 16 17.86 14.20 16.13
CA MET A 16 18.24 15.11 15.05
C MET A 16 19.23 14.36 14.14
N LEU A 17 18.72 13.71 13.10
CA LEU A 17 19.55 13.28 11.98
C LEU A 17 19.02 13.87 10.68
N ALA A 18 19.73 14.91 10.26
CA ALA A 18 20.02 15.33 8.89
C ALA A 18 18.83 15.60 7.95
N LEU A 19 18.13 16.72 8.18
CA LEU A 19 17.66 17.51 7.04
C LEU A 19 18.89 18.22 6.42
N PRO A 20 19.12 18.12 5.11
CA PRO A 20 20.20 18.86 4.48
C PRO A 20 19.92 20.36 4.64
N VAL A 21 20.78 21.03 5.41
CA VAL A 21 20.84 22.49 5.49
C VAL A 21 21.33 23.00 4.15
N GLY A 22 20.38 23.19 3.25
CA GLY A 22 20.55 23.82 1.96
C GLY A 22 19.23 24.48 1.61
N ALA A 23 19.07 25.75 1.98
CA ALA A 23 17.98 26.60 1.52
C ALA A 23 18.06 26.76 0.00
N GLN A 24 17.54 25.77 -0.75
CA GLN A 24 17.22 25.94 -2.16
C GLN A 24 15.85 26.61 -2.24
N ARG A 25 15.89 27.90 -2.51
CA ARG A 25 14.73 28.71 -2.87
C ARG A 25 14.11 28.12 -4.14
N GLY A 26 12.93 27.51 -4.03
CA GLY A 26 12.06 27.15 -5.16
C GLY A 26 12.22 25.74 -5.75
N LYS A 27 12.52 24.71 -4.95
CA LYS A 27 12.40 23.33 -5.42
C LYS A 27 10.96 22.86 -5.22
N GLU A 28 10.26 22.54 -6.30
CA GLU A 28 8.95 21.87 -6.26
C GLU A 28 9.07 20.61 -5.42
N MET A 29 8.44 20.59 -4.24
CA MET A 29 8.28 19.37 -3.46
C MET A 29 6.95 18.76 -3.86
N LYS A 30 6.99 17.52 -4.35
CA LYS A 30 5.78 16.73 -4.54
C LYS A 30 5.07 16.62 -3.19
N GLN A 31 3.73 16.68 -3.21
CA GLN A 31 2.94 16.47 -2.01
C GLN A 31 3.37 15.18 -1.31
N ALA A 32 3.60 15.27 -0.01
CA ALA A 32 3.99 14.16 0.84
C ALA A 32 2.78 13.61 1.59
N ALA A 33 2.82 12.31 1.88
CA ALA A 33 1.78 11.65 2.67
C ALA A 33 1.61 12.33 4.03
N VAL A 34 0.37 12.38 4.51
CA VAL A 34 0.06 12.93 5.84
C VAL A 34 0.49 11.93 6.90
N MET A 35 1.37 12.35 7.80
CA MET A 35 1.84 11.48 8.89
C MET A 35 0.98 11.76 10.13
N VAL A 36 0.35 10.72 10.68
CA VAL A 36 -0.22 10.83 12.03
C VAL A 36 0.93 10.58 13.01
N SER A 37 1.05 11.41 14.04
CA SER A 37 2.14 11.30 15.03
C SER A 37 1.65 10.84 16.39
N ASP A 38 0.40 11.17 16.71
CA ASP A 38 -0.30 10.72 17.90
C ASP A 38 -1.80 10.70 17.61
N PHE A 39 -2.54 9.91 18.38
CA PHE A 39 -3.98 10.05 18.43
C PHE A 39 -4.57 9.61 19.76
N GLN A 40 -5.66 10.26 20.13
CA GLN A 40 -6.50 9.90 21.25
C GLN A 40 -7.87 9.54 20.72
N VAL A 41 -8.51 8.58 21.37
CA VAL A 41 -9.90 8.24 21.10
C VAL A 41 -10.71 8.73 22.29
N ASP A 42 -11.85 9.35 22.04
CA ASP A 42 -12.81 9.72 23.06
C ASP A 42 -14.14 9.04 22.73
N TYR A 43 -14.86 8.63 23.76
CA TYR A 43 -16.19 8.06 23.60
C TYR A 43 -17.09 8.59 24.70
N THR A 44 -18.21 9.17 24.30
CA THR A 44 -19.32 9.42 25.20
C THR A 44 -20.58 8.75 24.65
N PRO A 45 -21.47 8.25 25.52
CA PRO A 45 -22.76 7.70 25.08
C PRO A 45 -23.59 8.71 24.26
N GLU A 46 -23.39 10.01 24.48
CA GLU A 46 -24.16 11.09 23.86
C GLU A 46 -23.61 11.51 22.49
N THR A 47 -22.28 11.54 22.34
CA THR A 47 -21.61 12.06 21.13
C THR A 47 -21.02 10.98 20.24
N GLY A 48 -21.07 9.70 20.65
CA GLY A 48 -20.40 8.61 19.94
C GLY A 48 -18.89 8.69 20.07
N LEU A 49 -18.20 7.95 19.19
CA LEU A 49 -16.74 7.85 19.17
C LEU A 49 -16.11 9.01 18.38
N LYS A 50 -15.04 9.58 18.93
CA LYS A 50 -14.27 10.68 18.35
C LYS A 50 -12.79 10.34 18.36
N LEU A 51 -12.06 10.75 17.33
CA LEU A 51 -10.62 10.62 17.26
C LEU A 51 -10.01 12.03 17.26
N LEU A 52 -9.10 12.30 18.20
CA LEU A 52 -8.30 13.51 18.26
C LEU A 52 -6.90 13.16 17.77
N LEU A 53 -6.55 13.61 16.58
CA LEU A 53 -5.32 13.25 15.91
C LEU A 53 -4.33 14.41 15.97
N THR A 54 -3.06 14.12 16.23
CA THR A 54 -1.98 15.08 15.99
C THR A 54 -1.23 14.64 14.74
N MET A 55 -1.33 15.44 13.68
CA MET A 55 -0.80 15.13 12.37
C MET A 55 0.37 16.04 12.02
N MET A 56 1.30 15.54 11.22
CA MET A 56 2.41 16.29 10.64
C MET A 56 2.33 16.22 9.11
N GLN A 57 2.26 17.38 8.47
CA GLN A 57 2.38 17.56 7.03
C GLN A 57 3.80 18.06 6.74
N PRO A 58 4.72 17.19 6.31
CA PRO A 58 6.16 17.52 6.23
C PRO A 58 6.50 18.52 5.12
N ASP A 59 5.57 18.72 4.19
CA ASP A 59 5.64 19.64 3.06
C ASP A 59 4.86 20.95 3.31
N GLY A 60 4.40 21.18 4.53
CA GLY A 60 3.81 22.46 4.94
C GLY A 60 2.56 22.89 4.19
N CYS A 61 1.88 21.96 3.52
CA CYS A 61 0.66 22.22 2.79
C CYS A 61 -0.56 22.11 3.71
N ASP A 62 -1.27 23.21 3.96
CA ASP A 62 -2.53 23.20 4.72
C ASP A 62 -3.73 22.98 3.77
N PHE A 63 -3.91 21.72 3.33
CA PHE A 63 -5.06 21.30 2.52
C PHE A 63 -6.14 20.64 3.35
N PRO A 64 -7.42 20.74 2.94
CA PRO A 64 -8.46 19.92 3.52
C PRO A 64 -8.11 18.45 3.35
N LEU A 65 -8.28 17.69 4.43
CA LEU A 65 -8.04 16.25 4.47
C LEU A 65 -9.33 15.51 4.10
N GLU A 66 -9.19 14.46 3.32
CA GLU A 66 -10.25 13.49 3.08
C GLU A 66 -10.12 12.36 4.10
N VAL A 67 -11.22 12.09 4.79
CA VAL A 67 -11.31 11.01 5.78
C VAL A 67 -12.26 9.95 5.27
N THR A 68 -11.78 8.72 5.15
CA THR A 68 -12.57 7.54 4.83
C THR A 68 -12.59 6.61 6.04
N GLN A 69 -13.76 6.14 6.44
CA GLN A 69 -13.92 5.19 7.53
C GLN A 69 -14.42 3.86 6.97
N THR A 70 -13.84 2.76 7.42
CA THR A 70 -14.22 1.42 6.95
C THR A 70 -14.16 0.42 8.10
N PRO A 71 -15.22 -0.36 8.34
CA PRO A 71 -15.16 -1.43 9.35
C PRO A 71 -14.18 -2.51 8.90
N GLY A 72 -13.46 -3.12 9.83
CA GLY A 72 -12.65 -4.29 9.55
C GLY A 72 -13.50 -5.57 9.49
N ASP A 73 -12.93 -6.61 8.88
CA ASP A 73 -13.57 -7.93 8.77
C ASP A 73 -13.69 -8.65 10.13
N VAL A 74 -12.81 -8.32 11.07
CA VAL A 74 -12.94 -8.72 12.47
C VAL A 74 -13.86 -7.70 13.16
N PRO A 75 -14.84 -8.14 13.98
CA PRO A 75 -15.56 -7.22 14.84
C PRO A 75 -14.55 -6.39 15.66
N ASN A 76 -14.94 -5.19 16.10
CA ASN A 76 -14.09 -4.32 16.93
C ASN A 76 -12.79 -3.79 16.27
N VAL A 77 -12.66 -3.79 14.94
CA VAL A 77 -11.62 -3.05 14.20
C VAL A 77 -12.25 -1.94 13.34
N LEU A 78 -11.72 -0.72 13.41
CA LEU A 78 -12.09 0.42 12.57
C LEU A 78 -10.86 0.95 11.82
N PHE A 79 -10.95 1.01 10.49
CA PHE A 79 -9.98 1.68 9.64
C PHE A 79 -10.38 3.13 9.39
N VAL A 80 -9.41 4.02 9.50
CA VAL A 80 -9.55 5.45 9.21
C VAL A 80 -8.42 5.87 8.28
N ASP A 81 -8.73 6.06 7.01
CA ASP A 81 -7.78 6.57 6.03
C ASP A 81 -7.92 8.08 5.93
N ILE A 82 -6.80 8.79 6.06
CA ILE A 82 -6.72 10.24 6.02
C ILE A 82 -5.73 10.63 4.94
N LYS A 83 -6.25 11.08 3.82
CA LYS A 83 -5.45 11.40 2.64
C LYS A 83 -5.70 12.83 2.19
N ARG A 84 -4.90 13.29 1.23
CA ARG A 84 -5.20 14.54 0.53
C ARG A 84 -6.03 14.24 -0.71
N PRO A 85 -6.93 15.15 -1.12
CA PRO A 85 -7.71 15.00 -2.35
C PRO A 85 -6.83 14.76 -3.60
N ASP A 86 -5.65 15.40 -3.64
CA ASP A 86 -4.76 15.44 -4.81
C ASP A 86 -3.38 14.80 -4.55
N GLU A 87 -3.29 13.84 -3.62
CA GLU A 87 -2.02 13.21 -3.25
C GLU A 87 -1.29 12.65 -4.49
N GLY A 88 -0.17 13.27 -4.86
CA GLY A 88 0.61 12.93 -6.06
C GLY A 88 0.50 13.90 -7.25
N ASN A 89 -0.33 14.94 -7.17
CA ASN A 89 -0.35 16.00 -8.17
C ASN A 89 0.87 16.94 -8.02
N ALA A 90 1.67 17.05 -9.09
CA ALA A 90 2.96 17.73 -9.06
C ALA A 90 2.88 19.26 -9.14
N GLU A 91 1.70 19.84 -9.38
CA GLU A 91 1.55 21.29 -9.64
C GLU A 91 1.41 22.15 -8.37
N VAL A 92 1.43 21.54 -7.19
CA VAL A 92 1.15 22.24 -5.94
C VAL A 92 2.44 22.60 -5.21
N VAL A 93 2.73 23.90 -5.12
CA VAL A 93 3.90 24.44 -4.39
C VAL A 93 3.51 24.78 -2.96
N CYS A 94 4.17 24.16 -1.98
CA CYS A 94 3.92 24.40 -0.56
C CYS A 94 5.14 24.97 0.18
N SER A 95 4.94 25.35 1.44
CA SER A 95 6.03 25.85 2.28
C SER A 95 6.99 24.72 2.65
N SER A 96 8.28 24.99 2.82
CA SER A 96 9.23 23.95 3.24
C SER A 96 9.18 23.63 4.74
N GLU A 97 8.27 24.24 5.49
CA GLU A 97 8.19 24.07 6.95
C GLU A 97 7.08 23.07 7.29
N PRO A 98 7.36 22.05 8.11
CA PRO A 98 6.35 21.08 8.49
C PRO A 98 5.25 21.76 9.31
N VAL A 99 4.00 21.45 8.96
CA VAL A 99 2.82 21.92 9.70
C VAL A 99 2.36 20.79 10.61
N VAL A 100 2.22 21.08 11.91
CA VAL A 100 1.63 20.16 12.89
C VAL A 100 0.25 20.68 13.25
N THR A 101 -0.78 19.85 13.07
CA THR A 101 -2.17 20.23 13.31
C THR A 101 -2.88 19.17 14.13
N ASP A 102 -3.71 19.64 15.07
CA ASP A 102 -4.67 18.81 15.75
C ASP A 102 -5.96 18.74 14.91
N PHE A 103 -6.45 17.54 14.68
CA PHE A 103 -7.58 17.26 13.80
C PHE A 103 -8.57 16.33 14.49
N GLU A 104 -9.86 16.71 14.51
CA GLU A 104 -10.92 15.90 15.11
C GLU A 104 -11.68 15.15 14.02
N VAL A 105 -11.78 13.83 14.17
CA VAL A 105 -12.61 12.95 13.32
C VAL A 105 -13.75 12.40 14.16
N ALA A 106 -14.98 12.76 13.79
CA ALA A 106 -16.17 12.11 14.31
C ALA A 106 -16.36 10.75 13.60
N VAL A 107 -16.52 9.68 14.37
CA VAL A 107 -16.78 8.35 13.82
C VAL A 107 -18.28 8.16 13.63
N GLU A 108 -18.68 7.57 12.50
CA GLU A 108 -20.10 7.39 12.20
C GLU A 108 -20.80 6.55 13.28
N PRO A 109 -22.02 6.91 13.73
CA PRO A 109 -22.71 6.20 14.80
C PRO A 109 -22.96 4.72 14.49
N THR A 110 -23.28 4.39 13.24
CA THR A 110 -23.48 3.00 12.78
C THR A 110 -22.22 2.17 12.86
N LEU A 111 -21.06 2.75 12.52
CA LEU A 111 -19.75 2.12 12.65
C LEU A 111 -19.36 1.99 14.13
N THR A 112 -19.74 2.97 14.95
CA THR A 112 -19.53 2.94 16.41
C THR A 112 -20.33 1.80 17.04
N GLU A 113 -21.61 1.64 16.68
CA GLU A 113 -22.43 0.53 17.18
C GLU A 113 -21.91 -0.82 16.71
N ALA A 114 -21.55 -0.97 15.43
CA ALA A 114 -20.99 -2.22 14.89
C ALA A 114 -19.65 -2.60 15.56
N ALA A 115 -18.79 -1.60 15.79
CA ALA A 115 -17.53 -1.77 16.48
C ALA A 115 -17.69 -2.17 17.96
N LEU A 116 -18.73 -1.65 18.62
CA LEU A 116 -18.97 -1.87 20.06
C LEU A 116 -19.96 -3.03 20.34
N ALA A 117 -20.64 -3.57 19.33
CA ALA A 117 -21.66 -4.61 19.49
C ALA A 117 -21.13 -5.96 20.00
N GLY A 118 -19.81 -6.15 20.13
CA GLY A 118 -19.18 -7.39 20.59
C GLY A 118 -18.51 -7.33 21.98
N THR A 119 -18.55 -6.20 22.69
CA THR A 119 -17.59 -5.92 23.77
C THR A 119 -18.23 -5.86 25.15
N GLU A 120 -18.44 -7.00 25.81
CA GLU A 120 -18.40 -7.01 27.28
C GLU A 120 -16.97 -7.19 27.81
N THR A 121 -16.02 -7.67 26.98
CA THR A 121 -14.62 -7.92 27.41
C THR A 121 -13.54 -7.79 26.32
N THR A 122 -13.84 -7.32 25.11
CA THR A 122 -12.89 -7.32 23.98
C THR A 122 -12.30 -5.94 23.68
N GLU A 123 -11.03 -5.93 23.29
CA GLU A 123 -10.27 -4.75 22.88
C GLU A 123 -10.84 -4.17 21.57
N PHE A 124 -10.94 -2.84 21.48
CA PHE A 124 -11.31 -2.12 20.27
C PHE A 124 -10.08 -1.52 19.62
N TYR A 125 -9.98 -1.67 18.30
CA TYR A 125 -8.79 -1.31 17.53
C TYR A 125 -9.13 -0.23 16.51
N VAL A 126 -8.32 0.83 16.48
CA VAL A 126 -8.38 1.87 15.45
C VAL A 126 -7.07 1.88 14.69
N VAL A 127 -7.16 1.74 13.37
CA VAL A 127 -6.02 1.81 12.44
C VAL A 127 -6.16 3.07 11.60
N ILE A 128 -5.21 4.00 11.71
CA ILE A 128 -5.19 5.29 11.03
C ILE A 128 -3.97 5.41 10.14
N ASN A 129 -4.11 5.46 8.81
CA ASN A 129 -2.96 5.57 7.88
C ASN A 129 -1.79 4.63 8.21
N ASP A 130 -2.08 3.36 8.51
CA ASP A 130 -1.11 2.34 8.94
C ASP A 130 -0.49 2.53 10.34
N LEU A 131 -0.92 3.54 11.11
CA LEU A 131 -0.65 3.67 12.54
C LEU A 131 -1.79 3.07 13.35
N PHE A 132 -1.45 2.34 14.40
CA PHE A 132 -2.43 1.63 15.21
C PHE A 132 -2.53 2.20 16.62
N GLY A 133 -3.74 2.16 17.16
CA GLY A 133 -4.00 2.29 18.59
C GLY A 133 -5.14 1.36 19.01
N TYR A 134 -5.11 0.97 20.29
CA TYR A 134 -6.06 0.03 20.88
C TYR A 134 -6.65 0.61 22.16
N SER A 135 -7.85 0.15 22.54
CA SER A 135 -8.37 0.32 23.89
C SER A 135 -8.19 -0.97 24.70
N LEU A 136 -7.74 -0.83 25.95
CA LEU A 136 -7.91 -1.87 26.96
C LEU A 136 -9.39 -2.02 27.37
N PRO A 137 -9.80 -3.18 27.93
CA PRO A 137 -11.19 -3.45 28.29
C PRO A 137 -11.73 -2.49 29.35
N ILE A 138 -13.04 -2.24 29.22
CA ILE A 138 -13.81 -1.25 29.97
C ILE A 138 -13.89 -1.64 31.45
N THR A 139 -13.43 -0.77 32.35
CA THR A 139 -13.90 -0.78 33.74
C THR A 139 -14.69 0.49 34.01
N ASP A 140 -16.01 0.36 33.88
CA ASP A 140 -17.11 1.20 34.38
C ASP A 140 -16.69 2.48 35.15
N THR A 141 -16.42 3.59 34.45
CA THR A 141 -16.71 4.98 34.88
C THR A 141 -16.31 5.99 33.78
N ASP A 142 -17.15 7.02 33.62
CA ASP A 142 -17.15 8.01 32.55
C ASP A 142 -15.78 8.59 32.15
N GLN A 143 -15.59 8.75 30.83
CA GLN A 143 -14.40 9.17 30.08
C GLN A 143 -13.39 8.06 29.77
N ARG A 144 -13.25 7.74 28.47
CA ARG A 144 -12.13 6.96 27.94
C ARG A 144 -10.98 7.93 27.63
N ILE A 145 -9.87 7.83 28.36
CA ILE A 145 -8.60 8.44 27.92
C ILE A 145 -7.71 7.27 27.52
N PHE A 146 -7.38 7.21 26.23
CA PHE A 146 -6.52 6.19 25.65
C PHE A 146 -5.07 6.56 25.96
N GLU A 147 -4.29 5.64 26.51
CA GLU A 147 -2.86 5.87 26.68
C GLU A 147 -2.15 5.71 25.33
N SER A 148 -1.17 6.59 25.11
CA SER A 148 -0.29 6.78 23.94
C SER A 148 -0.18 5.58 22.98
N PRO A 149 -0.19 5.83 21.65
CA PRO A 149 -0.02 4.79 20.65
C PRO A 149 1.29 4.03 20.90
N ALA A 150 1.17 2.76 21.28
CA ALA A 150 2.29 1.84 21.11
C ALA A 150 2.46 1.66 19.60
N ALA A 151 3.64 1.98 19.07
CA ALA A 151 3.96 1.75 17.67
C ALA A 151 3.91 0.24 17.39
N LEU A 152 2.75 -0.29 16.97
CA LEU A 152 2.64 -1.71 16.68
C LEU A 152 3.44 -2.06 15.44
N LEU A 153 4.04 -3.24 15.49
CA LEU A 153 4.72 -3.81 14.35
C LEU A 153 3.70 -4.60 13.54
N ARG A 154 3.47 -4.13 12.31
CA ARG A 154 2.74 -4.89 11.31
C ARG A 154 3.53 -6.12 10.92
N GLN A 155 2.93 -7.29 11.14
CA GLN A 155 3.50 -8.57 10.75
C GLN A 155 2.61 -9.23 9.72
N ASN A 156 3.04 -9.18 8.46
CA ASN A 156 2.31 -9.81 7.38
C ASN A 156 2.39 -11.33 7.51
N VAL A 157 1.28 -12.00 7.21
CA VAL A 157 1.25 -13.45 7.03
C VAL A 157 2.05 -13.78 5.76
N GLU A 158 3.01 -14.70 5.86
CA GLU A 158 3.70 -15.22 4.69
C GLU A 158 2.78 -16.18 3.94
N ILE A 159 2.51 -15.89 2.67
CA ILE A 159 1.54 -16.62 1.88
C ILE A 159 2.23 -17.73 1.08
N ASN A 160 1.77 -18.97 1.28
CA ASN A 160 2.27 -20.13 0.55
C ASN A 160 1.43 -20.43 -0.68
N THR A 161 0.10 -20.41 -0.51
CA THR A 161 -0.85 -20.72 -1.59
C THR A 161 -2.13 -19.92 -1.44
N VAL A 162 -2.67 -19.46 -2.55
CA VAL A 162 -4.01 -18.88 -2.63
C VAL A 162 -4.80 -19.62 -3.69
N THR A 163 -6.02 -20.05 -3.37
CA THR A 163 -6.94 -20.62 -4.35
C THR A 163 -8.22 -19.81 -4.37
N ALA A 164 -8.68 -19.44 -5.55
CA ALA A 164 -9.92 -18.70 -5.75
C ALA A 164 -11.02 -19.60 -6.30
N GLU A 165 -12.24 -19.43 -5.80
CA GLU A 165 -13.44 -20.11 -6.28
C GLU A 165 -14.67 -19.19 -6.18
N VAL A 166 -15.71 -19.50 -6.96
CA VAL A 166 -17.01 -18.83 -6.83
C VAL A 166 -17.94 -19.73 -6.04
N LYS A 167 -18.42 -19.25 -4.89
CA LYS A 167 -19.38 -19.95 -4.02
C LYS A 167 -20.60 -19.08 -3.83
N ASP A 168 -21.77 -19.59 -4.20
CA ASP A 168 -23.06 -18.89 -4.06
C ASP A 168 -23.09 -17.47 -4.66
N GLY A 169 -22.31 -17.24 -5.72
CA GLY A 169 -22.19 -15.92 -6.38
C GLY A 169 -21.15 -14.99 -5.76
N GLU A 170 -20.49 -15.41 -4.68
CA GLU A 170 -19.40 -14.68 -4.03
C GLU A 170 -18.03 -15.23 -4.47
N TYR A 171 -17.04 -14.33 -4.58
CA TYR A 171 -15.66 -14.69 -4.89
C TYR A 171 -14.91 -14.99 -3.61
N VAL A 172 -14.57 -16.25 -3.40
CA VAL A 172 -14.00 -16.75 -2.15
C VAL A 172 -12.56 -17.19 -2.39
N LEU A 173 -11.64 -16.62 -1.61
CA LEU A 173 -10.24 -17.04 -1.58
C LEU A 173 -10.01 -17.95 -0.39
N THR A 174 -9.41 -19.12 -0.62
CA THR A 174 -8.80 -19.95 0.43
C THR A 174 -7.30 -19.72 0.43
N ILE A 175 -6.77 -19.31 1.57
CA ILE A 175 -5.40 -18.82 1.69
C ILE A 175 -4.69 -19.67 2.75
N LYS A 176 -3.53 -20.22 2.38
CA LYS A 176 -2.66 -20.94 3.30
C LYS A 176 -1.31 -20.26 3.37
N GLY A 177 -0.79 -20.16 4.58
CA GLY A 177 0.43 -19.43 4.87
C GLY A 177 0.98 -19.76 6.25
N MET A 178 1.78 -18.86 6.78
CA MET A 178 2.35 -18.95 8.12
C MET A 178 2.55 -17.57 8.74
N HIS A 179 2.40 -17.51 10.06
CA HIS A 179 2.73 -16.33 10.84
C HIS A 179 4.23 -16.27 11.06
N LEU A 180 4.77 -15.06 11.02
CA LEU A 180 6.19 -14.81 11.27
C LEU A 180 6.53 -14.93 12.76
N ASP A 181 5.55 -14.67 13.63
CA ASP A 181 5.68 -14.87 15.06
C ASP A 181 4.74 -15.95 15.58
N THR A 182 4.82 -16.17 16.88
CA THR A 182 4.07 -17.19 17.62
C THR A 182 3.03 -16.56 18.55
N CYS A 183 2.85 -15.24 18.42
CA CYS A 183 1.82 -14.51 19.13
C CYS A 183 0.53 -14.82 18.36
N LEU A 184 -0.36 -15.61 18.95
CA LEU A 184 -1.67 -15.97 18.37
C LEU A 184 -2.61 -14.76 18.41
N LEU A 185 -2.20 -13.67 17.75
CA LEU A 185 -2.90 -12.42 17.63
C LEU A 185 -4.02 -12.56 16.60
N PRO A 186 -5.10 -11.77 16.71
CA PRO A 186 -6.15 -11.77 15.70
C PRO A 186 -5.60 -11.30 14.35
N ASP A 187 -6.00 -12.01 13.30
CA ASP A 187 -5.65 -11.65 11.92
C ASP A 187 -6.51 -10.51 11.43
N ILE A 188 -5.87 -9.48 10.90
CA ILE A 188 -6.52 -8.33 10.31
C ILE A 188 -6.40 -8.45 8.79
N THR A 189 -7.52 -8.32 8.12
CA THR A 189 -7.59 -8.29 6.66
C THR A 189 -7.99 -6.89 6.20
N ARG A 190 -7.31 -6.39 5.17
CA ARG A 190 -7.67 -5.15 4.48
C ARG A 190 -7.67 -5.39 2.98
N GLN A 191 -8.80 -5.06 2.34
CA GLN A 191 -8.91 -5.08 0.88
C GLN A 191 -8.82 -3.66 0.32
N THR A 192 -8.02 -3.46 -0.72
CA THR A 192 -7.96 -2.22 -1.49
C THR A 192 -8.07 -2.55 -2.96
N ILE A 193 -8.88 -1.80 -3.71
CA ILE A 193 -9.00 -1.98 -5.15
C ILE A 193 -8.52 -0.71 -5.87
N LYS A 194 -7.60 -0.87 -6.82
CA LYS A 194 -7.07 0.20 -7.67
C LYS A 194 -6.97 -0.28 -9.11
N GLY A 195 -7.82 0.26 -9.99
CA GLY A 195 -7.91 -0.21 -11.37
C GLY A 195 -8.18 -1.72 -11.41
N ASN A 196 -7.34 -2.47 -12.14
CA ASN A 196 -7.43 -3.93 -12.26
C ASN A 196 -6.64 -4.69 -11.18
N THR A 197 -6.23 -4.04 -10.09
CA THR A 197 -5.51 -4.69 -8.98
C THR A 197 -6.37 -4.72 -7.73
N ILE A 198 -6.60 -5.92 -7.20
CA ILE A 198 -7.21 -6.16 -5.88
C ILE A 198 -6.07 -6.55 -4.94
N LYS A 199 -5.73 -5.66 -4.01
CA LYS A 199 -4.74 -5.93 -2.98
C LYS A 199 -5.43 -6.37 -1.70
N LEU A 200 -5.02 -7.52 -1.18
CA LEU A 200 -5.37 -8.02 0.14
C LEU A 200 -4.13 -8.01 1.02
N GLU A 201 -4.26 -7.36 2.16
CA GLU A 201 -3.24 -7.35 3.18
C GLU A 201 -3.74 -8.10 4.40
N ILE A 202 -3.04 -9.16 4.78
CA ILE A 202 -3.37 -10.03 5.92
C ILE A 202 -2.23 -9.95 6.92
N TYR A 203 -2.50 -9.45 8.11
CA TYR A 203 -1.43 -9.18 9.06
C TYR A 203 -1.92 -9.23 10.50
N GLN A 204 -0.97 -9.45 11.39
CA GLN A 204 -1.15 -9.27 12.82
C GLN A 204 -0.46 -7.98 13.26
N LEU A 205 -0.92 -7.45 14.38
CA LEU A 205 -0.33 -6.25 14.97
C LEU A 205 0.29 -6.61 16.31
N ALA A 206 1.61 -6.68 16.32
CA ALA A 206 2.37 -7.09 17.49
C ALA A 206 2.86 -5.88 18.29
N VAL A 207 2.80 -5.98 19.61
CA VAL A 207 3.37 -4.98 20.53
C VAL A 207 4.90 -5.12 20.55
N PRO A 208 5.68 -4.06 20.26
CA PRO A 208 7.13 -4.14 20.31
C PRO A 208 7.62 -4.59 21.69
N GLY A 209 8.46 -5.61 21.71
CA GLY A 209 9.08 -6.11 22.94
C GLY A 209 8.23 -7.09 23.75
N GLU A 210 6.98 -7.36 23.34
CA GLU A 210 6.26 -8.51 23.88
C GLU A 210 6.93 -9.82 23.46
N ARG A 211 6.92 -10.78 24.37
CA ARG A 211 7.56 -12.09 24.15
C ARG A 211 6.48 -13.11 23.81
N CYS A 212 6.44 -13.52 22.56
CA CYS A 212 5.59 -14.61 22.12
C CYS A 212 6.06 -15.97 22.70
N PRO A 213 5.13 -16.90 23.00
CA PRO A 213 5.47 -18.26 23.41
C PRO A 213 6.28 -18.97 22.34
N GLN A 214 7.49 -19.41 22.66
CA GLN A 214 8.36 -20.08 21.69
C GLN A 214 7.78 -21.45 21.31
N THR A 215 7.23 -21.60 20.11
CA THR A 215 6.84 -22.89 19.53
C THR A 215 7.90 -23.38 18.55
N PHE A 216 8.00 -24.70 18.39
CA PHE A 216 9.01 -25.34 17.55
C PHE A 216 8.74 -25.19 16.04
N ALA A 217 7.52 -24.81 15.68
CA ALA A 217 7.10 -24.51 14.32
C ALA A 217 6.28 -23.22 14.32
N PRO A 218 6.42 -22.37 13.29
CA PRO A 218 5.58 -21.19 13.13
C PRO A 218 4.11 -21.61 12.98
N PRO A 219 3.17 -20.82 13.53
CA PRO A 219 1.75 -21.09 13.39
C PRO A 219 1.33 -21.05 11.92
N VAL A 220 0.55 -22.06 11.50
CA VAL A 220 0.02 -22.13 10.14
C VAL A 220 -1.20 -21.23 10.03
N TYR A 221 -1.21 -20.38 9.00
CA TYR A 221 -2.39 -19.62 8.62
C TYR A 221 -3.22 -20.43 7.63
N ASN A 222 -4.53 -20.51 7.88
CA ASN A 222 -5.50 -21.11 6.97
C ASN A 222 -6.81 -20.34 7.07
N GLY A 223 -7.00 -19.39 6.18
CA GLY A 223 -8.12 -18.46 6.19
C GLY A 223 -8.93 -18.51 4.90
N THR A 224 -10.20 -18.12 5.01
CA THR A 224 -11.10 -17.93 3.87
C THR A 224 -11.54 -16.47 3.84
N ILE A 225 -11.40 -15.80 2.70
CA ILE A 225 -11.74 -14.39 2.52
C ILE A 225 -12.73 -14.27 1.37
N THR A 226 -13.87 -13.63 1.61
CA THR A 226 -14.80 -13.25 0.54
C THR A 226 -14.42 -11.86 0.01
N LEU A 227 -14.08 -11.79 -1.27
CA LEU A 227 -13.72 -10.53 -1.91
C LEU A 227 -14.93 -9.62 -2.04
N GLN A 228 -14.76 -8.38 -1.59
CA GLN A 228 -15.78 -7.33 -1.71
C GLN A 228 -15.60 -6.61 -3.06
N VAL A 229 -16.04 -7.24 -4.16
CA VAL A 229 -15.88 -6.69 -5.52
C VAL A 229 -17.17 -5.96 -5.94
N PRO A 230 -17.13 -4.69 -6.36
CA PRO A 230 -18.29 -3.99 -6.89
C PRO A 230 -18.85 -4.70 -8.14
N GLU A 231 -20.18 -4.80 -8.28
CA GLU A 231 -20.82 -5.46 -9.43
C GLU A 231 -20.38 -4.88 -10.78
N GLU A 232 -20.06 -3.58 -10.83
CA GLU A 232 -19.59 -2.88 -12.02
C GLU A 232 -18.19 -3.34 -12.47
N MET A 233 -17.36 -3.86 -11.56
CA MET A 233 -16.03 -4.42 -11.86
C MET A 233 -16.10 -5.83 -12.44
N ILE A 234 -17.13 -6.59 -12.08
CA ILE A 234 -17.31 -7.98 -12.53
C ILE A 234 -17.43 -8.03 -14.07
N LEU A 235 -17.81 -6.91 -14.70
CA LEU A 235 -18.04 -6.80 -16.14
C LEU A 235 -16.79 -6.54 -17.00
N ALA A 236 -15.59 -6.50 -16.41
CA ALA A 236 -14.38 -6.02 -17.10
C ALA A 236 -13.12 -6.88 -16.87
N GLY A 237 -13.13 -8.13 -17.34
CA GLY A 237 -11.90 -8.88 -17.67
C GLY A 237 -11.04 -9.34 -16.49
N SER A 238 -9.74 -9.51 -16.74
CA SER A 238 -8.80 -10.11 -15.79
C SER A 238 -8.22 -9.09 -14.80
N TYR A 239 -8.11 -9.50 -13.54
CA TYR A 239 -7.58 -8.72 -12.42
C TYR A 239 -6.34 -9.37 -11.84
N VAL A 240 -5.42 -8.56 -11.33
CA VAL A 240 -4.30 -9.04 -10.50
C VAL A 240 -4.79 -9.04 -9.05
N ILE A 241 -4.83 -10.21 -8.43
CA ILE A 241 -5.05 -10.35 -7.00
C ILE A 241 -3.69 -10.49 -6.33
N ASP A 242 -3.36 -9.54 -5.46
CA ASP A 242 -2.14 -9.51 -4.66
C ASP A 242 -2.49 -9.78 -3.19
N VAL A 243 -2.02 -10.90 -2.64
CA VAL A 243 -2.17 -11.24 -1.23
C VAL A 243 -0.80 -11.20 -0.56
N ASN A 244 -0.50 -10.12 0.18
CA ASN A 244 0.81 -9.91 0.83
C ASN A 244 2.04 -10.16 -0.08
N GLY A 245 1.95 -9.78 -1.36
CA GLY A 245 3.00 -10.00 -2.37
C GLY A 245 2.85 -11.29 -3.16
N TYR A 246 1.92 -12.19 -2.77
CA TYR A 246 1.54 -13.34 -3.59
C TYR A 246 0.55 -12.90 -4.66
N GLN A 247 1.04 -12.77 -5.89
CA GLN A 247 0.24 -12.25 -7.01
C GLN A 247 -0.21 -13.36 -7.95
N PHE A 248 -1.49 -13.34 -8.32
CA PHE A 248 -2.05 -14.18 -9.37
C PHE A 248 -3.10 -13.41 -10.16
N MET A 249 -3.26 -13.77 -11.43
CA MET A 249 -4.35 -13.23 -12.23
C MET A 249 -5.62 -14.04 -12.00
N TYR A 250 -6.74 -13.35 -11.84
CA TYR A 250 -8.07 -13.94 -11.78
C TYR A 250 -8.97 -13.29 -12.81
N ASP A 251 -9.59 -14.11 -13.65
CA ASP A 251 -10.55 -13.66 -14.65
C ASP A 251 -11.96 -13.92 -14.12
N PHE A 252 -12.71 -12.85 -13.89
CA PHE A 252 -14.07 -12.94 -13.34
C PHE A 252 -15.10 -13.38 -14.39
N ASP A 253 -14.79 -13.24 -15.69
CA ASP A 253 -15.65 -13.62 -16.83
C ASP A 253 -15.47 -15.09 -17.22
N ALA A 254 -14.26 -15.62 -17.06
CA ALA A 254 -13.98 -17.03 -17.27
C ALA A 254 -14.48 -17.85 -16.07
N GLN A 255 -15.73 -18.32 -16.12
CA GLN A 255 -16.29 -19.23 -15.10
C GLN A 255 -15.27 -20.33 -14.73
N ALA A 256 -14.80 -20.28 -13.49
CA ALA A 256 -13.56 -20.85 -13.01
C ALA A 256 -13.28 -22.32 -13.39
N GLN A 257 -12.10 -22.57 -13.98
CA GLN A 257 -11.24 -23.67 -13.56
C GLN A 257 -10.16 -23.07 -12.67
N GLY A 258 -10.39 -23.15 -11.36
CA GLY A 258 -9.46 -22.68 -10.33
C GLY A 258 -8.10 -23.34 -10.47
N GLY A 259 -7.14 -22.57 -10.92
CA GLY A 259 -5.73 -22.90 -10.90
C GLY A 259 -4.97 -21.68 -10.42
N VAL A 260 -4.02 -21.89 -9.50
CA VAL A 260 -2.96 -20.93 -9.29
C VAL A 260 -2.25 -20.78 -10.63
N VAL A 261 -2.39 -19.61 -11.24
CA VAL A 261 -1.64 -19.30 -12.44
C VAL A 261 -0.21 -18.95 -12.00
N GLN A 262 0.73 -19.87 -12.19
CA GLN A 262 2.15 -19.48 -12.17
C GLN A 262 2.37 -18.51 -13.31
N LEU A 263 2.78 -17.28 -12.98
CA LEU A 263 3.14 -16.29 -13.99
C LEU A 263 4.57 -16.58 -14.47
N ILE A 264 4.72 -16.60 -15.79
CA ILE A 264 6.01 -16.54 -16.44
C ILE A 264 6.20 -15.13 -16.98
N ARG A 265 7.43 -14.62 -16.85
CA ARG A 265 7.86 -13.41 -17.54
C ARG A 265 8.27 -13.79 -18.96
N ALA A 266 7.61 -13.18 -19.94
CA ALA A 266 7.95 -13.30 -21.34
C ALA A 266 8.46 -11.95 -21.84
N ASP A 267 9.73 -11.91 -22.22
CA ASP A 267 10.37 -10.72 -22.76
C ASP A 267 9.73 -10.32 -24.10
N THR A 268 9.55 -9.01 -24.29
CA THR A 268 9.20 -8.47 -25.60
C THR A 268 10.44 -8.48 -26.48
N LEU A 269 10.33 -9.01 -27.70
CA LEU A 269 11.42 -8.95 -28.67
C LEU A 269 11.46 -7.57 -29.28
N ILE A 270 12.63 -6.92 -29.23
CA ILE A 270 12.81 -5.54 -29.67
C ILE A 270 13.39 -5.52 -31.07
N ASP A 271 12.67 -4.92 -32.01
CA ASP A 271 13.11 -4.71 -33.39
C ASP A 271 13.97 -3.45 -33.53
N SER A 272 13.55 -2.37 -32.86
CA SER A 272 14.25 -1.09 -32.89
C SER A 272 14.02 -0.29 -31.63
N ALA A 273 15.05 0.46 -31.24
CA ALA A 273 15.02 1.42 -30.15
C ALA A 273 15.66 2.72 -30.65
N GLU A 274 14.95 3.83 -30.51
CA GLU A 274 15.38 5.16 -30.93
C GLU A 274 15.26 6.13 -29.77
N VAL A 275 16.29 6.93 -29.55
CA VAL A 275 16.33 7.90 -28.45
C VAL A 275 16.12 9.29 -29.01
N LEU A 276 15.09 9.97 -28.51
CA LEU A 276 14.81 11.36 -28.78
C LEU A 276 15.26 12.23 -27.61
N VAL A 277 16.11 13.21 -27.92
CA VAL A 277 16.55 14.23 -26.97
C VAL A 277 15.63 15.43 -27.09
N MET A 278 14.98 15.82 -26.00
CA MET A 278 14.11 16.99 -25.96
C MET A 278 14.91 18.25 -25.66
N GLU A 279 14.53 19.36 -26.29
CA GLU A 279 15.14 20.69 -26.11
C GLU A 279 14.74 21.31 -24.75
N SER A 280 15.28 20.75 -23.66
CA SER A 280 15.07 21.18 -22.26
C SER A 280 16.41 21.27 -21.52
N PHE A 281 16.42 21.93 -20.35
CA PHE A 281 17.62 22.03 -19.51
C PHE A 281 17.30 21.69 -18.04
N PRO A 282 17.80 20.57 -17.49
CA PRO A 282 18.63 19.54 -18.15
C PRO A 282 17.89 18.80 -19.29
N PRO A 283 18.61 18.28 -20.32
CA PRO A 283 18.02 17.51 -21.41
C PRO A 283 17.16 16.35 -20.92
N GLN A 284 16.02 16.14 -21.55
CA GLN A 284 15.13 15.01 -21.29
C GLN A 284 15.22 13.99 -22.42
N LEU A 285 15.19 12.70 -22.07
CA LEU A 285 15.24 11.60 -23.03
C LEU A 285 13.88 10.89 -23.12
N MET A 286 13.44 10.67 -24.36
CA MET A 286 12.29 9.82 -24.70
C MET A 286 12.79 8.65 -25.53
N LEU A 287 12.46 7.43 -25.13
CA LEU A 287 12.81 6.21 -25.84
C LEU A 287 11.61 5.72 -26.64
N ASN A 288 11.72 5.74 -27.97
CA ASN A 288 10.75 5.11 -28.85
C ASN A 288 11.18 3.69 -29.15
N VAL A 289 10.32 2.72 -28.83
CA VAL A 289 10.60 1.29 -29.00
C VAL A 289 9.57 0.68 -29.93
N LYS A 290 10.05 -0.16 -30.86
CA LYS A 290 9.22 -1.08 -31.65
C LYS A 290 9.70 -2.50 -31.43
N GLY A 291 8.74 -3.41 -31.29
CA GLY A 291 9.00 -4.82 -31.08
C GLY A 291 7.75 -5.65 -31.28
N TYR A 292 7.80 -6.90 -30.81
CA TYR A 292 6.67 -7.79 -30.90
C TYR A 292 6.72 -8.92 -29.87
N GLN A 293 5.57 -9.56 -29.68
CA GLN A 293 5.41 -10.79 -28.94
C GLN A 293 5.13 -11.96 -29.92
N PRO A 294 5.95 -13.03 -29.89
CA PRO A 294 5.89 -14.09 -30.90
C PRO A 294 4.80 -15.14 -30.66
N ASP A 295 4.09 -15.08 -29.54
CA ASP A 295 3.18 -16.15 -29.12
C ASP A 295 1.70 -15.81 -29.22
N GLY A 296 1.31 -14.63 -29.72
CA GLY A 296 -0.10 -14.25 -29.94
C GLY A 296 -0.97 -14.12 -28.72
N CYS A 297 -0.36 -14.09 -27.53
CA CYS A 297 -1.04 -13.79 -26.29
C CYS A 297 -1.17 -12.26 -26.12
N ASN A 298 -2.39 -11.76 -25.92
CA ASN A 298 -2.63 -10.33 -25.73
C ASN A 298 -2.67 -9.99 -24.23
N TYR A 299 -1.49 -9.95 -23.61
CA TYR A 299 -1.32 -9.56 -22.20
C TYR A 299 -0.69 -8.17 -22.09
N PRO A 300 -0.97 -7.41 -21.01
CA PRO A 300 -0.38 -6.10 -20.79
C PRO A 300 1.15 -6.17 -20.75
N VAL A 301 1.79 -5.26 -21.48
CA VAL A 301 3.25 -5.09 -21.46
C VAL A 301 3.62 -4.14 -20.32
N GLN A 302 4.59 -4.56 -19.52
CA GLN A 302 5.19 -3.83 -18.42
C GLN A 302 6.57 -3.32 -18.82
N VAL A 303 7.00 -2.23 -18.19
CA VAL A 303 8.31 -1.61 -18.41
C VAL A 303 8.96 -1.34 -17.07
N GLU A 304 10.06 -2.04 -16.79
CA GLU A 304 10.93 -1.78 -15.65
C GLU A 304 12.16 -0.98 -16.12
N GLN A 305 12.53 0.07 -15.39
CA GLN A 305 13.68 0.92 -15.71
C GLN A 305 14.64 0.95 -14.53
N THR A 306 15.91 0.70 -14.80
CA THR A 306 16.99 0.82 -13.80
C THR A 306 18.15 1.61 -14.37
N ARG A 307 18.85 2.35 -13.51
CA ARG A 307 20.01 3.16 -13.90
C ARG A 307 21.21 2.83 -13.04
N GLU A 308 22.29 2.45 -13.69
CA GLU A 308 23.59 2.15 -13.10
C GLU A 308 24.63 3.08 -13.73
N GLY A 309 24.86 4.23 -13.08
CA GLY A 309 25.74 5.27 -13.61
C GLY A 309 25.23 5.86 -14.93
N ASN A 310 25.98 5.63 -16.01
CA ASN A 310 25.65 6.07 -17.37
C ASN A 310 24.93 4.99 -18.20
N THR A 311 24.64 3.83 -17.61
CA THR A 311 23.88 2.77 -18.25
C THR A 311 22.44 2.77 -17.74
N ILE A 312 21.48 2.81 -18.66
CA ILE A 312 20.05 2.71 -18.39
C ILE A 312 19.60 1.36 -18.95
N LYS A 313 19.06 0.50 -18.10
CA LYS A 313 18.45 -0.76 -18.53
C LYS A 313 16.94 -0.58 -18.52
N VAL A 314 16.33 -0.84 -19.67
CA VAL A 314 14.88 -0.82 -19.88
C VAL A 314 14.47 -2.27 -20.18
N HIS A 315 13.79 -2.89 -19.22
CA HIS A 315 13.29 -4.25 -19.36
C HIS A 315 11.81 -4.20 -19.71
N ILE A 316 11.46 -4.67 -20.91
CA ILE A 316 10.11 -4.66 -21.47
C ILE A 316 9.61 -6.08 -21.56
N PHE A 317 8.65 -6.44 -20.73
CA PHE A 317 8.16 -7.82 -20.64
C PHE A 317 6.66 -7.82 -20.40
N ARG A 318 6.06 -8.99 -20.40
CA ARG A 318 4.71 -9.20 -19.89
C ARG A 318 4.72 -10.40 -18.96
N GLU A 319 3.76 -10.41 -18.07
CA GLU A 319 3.50 -11.54 -17.20
C GLU A 319 2.26 -12.26 -17.72
N MET A 320 2.41 -13.57 -17.91
CA MET A 320 1.35 -14.41 -18.47
C MET A 320 1.32 -15.76 -17.77
N PRO A 321 0.18 -16.45 -17.75
CA PRO A 321 0.09 -17.79 -17.17
C PRO A 321 1.06 -18.78 -17.83
N MET A 322 1.67 -19.67 -17.05
CA MET A 322 2.52 -20.74 -17.59
C MET A 322 1.73 -21.69 -18.51
N ASP A 323 0.46 -21.95 -18.18
CA ASP A 323 -0.40 -22.91 -18.88
C ASP A 323 -1.34 -22.26 -19.91
N ILE A 324 -1.12 -20.99 -20.28
CA ILE A 324 -1.96 -20.33 -21.29
C ILE A 324 -1.68 -20.89 -22.68
N MET A 325 -2.74 -21.25 -23.40
CA MET A 325 -2.66 -21.57 -24.82
C MET A 325 -2.94 -20.31 -25.64
N CYS A 326 -1.88 -19.75 -26.23
CA CYS A 326 -1.97 -18.59 -27.08
C CYS A 326 -2.15 -18.97 -28.57
N THR A 327 -2.62 -18.02 -29.38
CA THR A 327 -2.66 -18.20 -30.84
C THR A 327 -1.26 -18.01 -31.43
N MET A 328 -0.83 -18.76 -32.45
CA MET A 328 0.53 -18.60 -33.03
C MET A 328 0.62 -17.37 -33.96
N ILE A 329 0.22 -16.20 -33.49
CA ILE A 329 0.14 -14.94 -34.23
C ILE A 329 1.09 -13.92 -33.61
N VAL A 330 1.77 -13.10 -34.41
CA VAL A 330 2.62 -12.03 -33.87
C VAL A 330 1.76 -10.86 -33.39
N VAL A 331 1.99 -10.39 -32.16
CA VAL A 331 1.40 -9.14 -31.63
C VAL A 331 2.47 -8.05 -31.69
N SER A 332 2.19 -6.95 -32.38
CA SER A 332 3.11 -5.81 -32.47
C SER A 332 3.09 -4.97 -31.19
N TYR A 333 4.26 -4.50 -30.78
CA TYR A 333 4.44 -3.58 -29.67
C TYR A 333 5.11 -2.28 -30.15
N GLU A 334 4.55 -1.14 -29.78
CA GLU A 334 5.12 0.18 -30.01
C GLU A 334 4.84 1.06 -28.80
N ALA A 335 5.88 1.70 -28.25
CA ALA A 335 5.75 2.56 -27.08
C ALA A 335 6.77 3.71 -27.09
N ALA A 336 6.36 4.84 -26.48
CA ALA A 336 7.23 5.96 -26.15
C ALA A 336 7.42 5.98 -24.62
N ILE A 337 8.64 5.67 -24.17
CA ILE A 337 9.00 5.49 -22.76
C ILE A 337 9.82 6.69 -22.30
N PRO A 338 9.33 7.52 -21.37
CA PRO A 338 10.11 8.61 -20.82
C PRO A 338 11.22 8.06 -19.91
N LEU A 339 12.47 8.42 -20.19
CA LEU A 339 13.64 8.03 -19.38
C LEU A 339 13.99 9.09 -18.32
N GLY A 340 13.42 10.29 -18.42
CA GLY A 340 13.62 11.40 -17.50
C GLY A 340 14.71 12.39 -17.95
N SER A 341 15.25 13.14 -16.98
CA SER A 341 16.26 14.18 -17.18
C SER A 341 17.68 13.68 -16.94
N PHE A 342 18.62 14.17 -17.75
CA PHE A 342 20.02 13.73 -17.74
C PHE A 342 20.98 14.92 -17.81
N ASP A 343 22.09 14.81 -17.08
CA ASP A 343 23.22 15.74 -17.21
C ASP A 343 23.97 15.50 -18.53
N PRO A 344 24.68 16.50 -19.08
CA PRO A 344 25.51 16.32 -20.26
C PRO A 344 26.51 15.17 -20.12
N GLY A 345 26.66 14.36 -21.17
CA GLY A 345 27.49 13.16 -21.14
C GLY A 345 27.05 12.06 -22.09
N GLU A 346 27.80 10.97 -22.12
CA GLU A 346 27.48 9.78 -22.92
C GLU A 346 26.74 8.74 -22.08
N TYR A 347 25.61 8.27 -22.60
CA TYR A 347 24.75 7.28 -21.98
C TYR A 347 24.56 6.07 -22.88
N THR A 348 24.48 4.90 -22.25
CA THR A 348 24.15 3.63 -22.90
C THR A 348 22.77 3.19 -22.43
N ILE A 349 21.85 2.96 -23.36
CA ILE A 349 20.51 2.48 -23.09
C ILE A 349 20.41 1.05 -23.62
N ASP A 350 20.14 0.10 -22.73
CA ASP A 350 19.96 -1.32 -23.03
C ASP A 350 18.47 -1.66 -22.92
N VAL A 351 17.85 -1.97 -24.06
CA VAL A 351 16.43 -2.33 -24.16
C VAL A 351 16.33 -3.81 -24.51
N ASN A 352 16.13 -4.66 -23.50
CA ASN A 352 16.12 -6.13 -23.65
C ASN A 352 17.31 -6.67 -24.49
N GLY A 353 18.51 -6.13 -24.31
CA GLY A 353 19.71 -6.52 -25.05
C GLY A 353 19.96 -5.72 -26.33
N VAL A 354 19.03 -4.87 -26.77
CA VAL A 354 19.25 -3.91 -27.87
C VAL A 354 19.88 -2.65 -27.30
N ILE A 355 21.15 -2.42 -27.67
CA ILE A 355 21.96 -1.34 -27.12
C ILE A 355 21.93 -0.12 -28.04
N VAL A 356 21.62 1.05 -27.46
CA VAL A 356 21.66 2.36 -28.10
C VAL A 356 22.52 3.30 -27.27
N THR A 357 23.38 4.08 -27.91
CA THR A 357 24.20 5.10 -27.24
C THR A 357 23.74 6.49 -27.64
N VAL A 358 23.66 7.40 -26.67
CA VAL A 358 23.31 8.80 -26.89
C VAL A 358 24.31 9.71 -26.18
N ALA A 359 24.69 10.80 -26.84
CA ALA A 359 25.52 11.85 -26.27
C ALA A 359 24.67 13.12 -26.08
N LEU A 360 24.71 13.69 -24.88
CA LEU A 360 23.93 14.86 -24.44
C LEU A 360 24.79 16.11 -24.24
#